data_AF-A0A2V8H593-F1
#
_entry.id   AF-A0A2V8H593-F1
#
_cell.length_a   1.000
_cell.length_b   1.000
_cell.length_c   1.000
_cell.angle_alpha   90.00
_cell.angle_beta   90.00
_cell.angle_gamma   90.00
#
_symmetry.space_group_name_H-M   'P 1'
#
loop_
_entity.id
_entity.type
_entity.pdbx_description
1 polymer ?
#
loop_
_entity_poly.entity_id
_entity_poly.type
_entity_poly.pdbx_seq_one_letter_code
_entity_poly.pdbx_strand_id
1 'polypeptide(L)'
;MEPRHSRARGSGGRAIYRIDLATKKKTVLVDHYMGKRLNTPNDCVLGPDGSIYFTDPPYGLVNRNAGPDRDLDYMGIFRLAPDNSLHLLDTMTTPNGIGVSPDGTRLYSSDATTGWVMWDLDKQGNASNRRQFVARNVVMGGDSLKIDAAGNMWAATREGVTVFTPGGERIGFISSDQGISNCEFGADGYLYIASSSRVLRVKAKAKKLLFKVT
;
A
#
# COMPACT_ATOMS: atom_id res chain seq x y z
N MET A 1 -40.99 8.04 -19.58
CA MET A 1 -39.88 7.08 -19.48
C MET A 1 -38.82 7.68 -18.58
N GLU A 2 -38.66 7.16 -17.37
CA GLU A 2 -37.65 7.66 -16.44
C GLU A 2 -36.22 7.26 -16.88
N PRO A 3 -35.22 8.13 -16.70
CA PRO A 3 -33.83 7.78 -16.95
C PRO A 3 -33.36 6.82 -15.86
N ARG A 4 -33.02 5.59 -16.26
CA ARG A 4 -32.38 4.61 -15.39
C ARG A 4 -31.03 5.16 -14.92
N HIS A 5 -30.96 5.59 -13.67
CA HIS A 5 -29.69 5.84 -13.00
C HIS A 5 -28.91 4.53 -12.86
N SER A 6 -27.94 4.29 -13.74
CA SER A 6 -26.91 3.28 -13.51
C SER A 6 -25.98 3.73 -12.38
N ARG A 7 -26.39 3.49 -11.13
CA ARG A 7 -25.52 3.63 -9.96
C ARG A 7 -24.66 2.37 -9.81
N ALA A 8 -23.60 2.27 -10.59
CA ALA A 8 -22.44 1.46 -10.25
C ALA A 8 -21.26 2.41 -9.98
N ARG A 9 -21.29 3.13 -8.85
CA ARG A 9 -20.15 3.93 -8.39
C ARG A 9 -19.20 3.02 -7.62
N GLY A 10 -18.43 2.23 -8.36
CA GLY A 10 -17.19 1.67 -7.84
C GLY A 10 -16.04 2.60 -8.21
N SER A 11 -15.50 3.37 -7.25
CA SER A 11 -14.37 4.27 -7.50
C SER A 11 -13.06 3.48 -7.48
N GLY A 12 -12.32 3.42 -8.58
CA GLY A 12 -10.95 2.88 -8.55
C GLY A 12 -10.42 2.26 -9.84
N GLY A 13 -11.21 2.12 -10.90
CA GLY A 13 -10.74 1.55 -12.18
C GLY A 13 -10.39 0.05 -12.14
N ARG A 14 -10.22 -0.53 -10.93
CA ARG A 14 -9.87 -1.93 -10.66
C ARG A 14 -8.59 -2.35 -11.39
N ALA A 15 -7.57 -1.49 -11.36
CA ALA A 15 -6.35 -1.65 -12.14
C ALA A 15 -5.18 -0.83 -11.58
N ILE A 16 -3.96 -1.25 -11.89
CA ILE A 16 -2.76 -0.42 -11.79
C ILE A 16 -2.56 0.31 -13.11
N TYR A 17 -2.29 1.61 -13.03
CA TYR A 17 -2.06 2.45 -14.20
C TYR A 17 -0.70 3.15 -14.14
N ARG A 18 -0.08 3.31 -15.30
CA ARG A 18 1.00 4.27 -15.51
C ARG A 18 0.43 5.52 -16.17
N ILE A 19 0.73 6.69 -15.61
CA ILE A 19 0.32 7.98 -16.17
C ILE A 19 1.58 8.76 -16.54
N ASP A 20 1.70 9.13 -17.81
CA ASP A 20 2.70 10.09 -18.26
C ASP A 20 2.25 11.50 -17.84
N LEU A 21 3.04 12.20 -17.02
CA LEU A 21 2.62 13.47 -16.43
C LEU A 21 2.61 14.64 -17.43
N ALA A 22 3.42 14.58 -18.50
CA ALA A 22 3.49 15.63 -19.50
C ALA A 22 2.30 15.56 -20.47
N THR A 23 2.01 14.37 -20.96
CA THR A 23 0.97 14.09 -21.95
C THR A 23 -0.37 13.72 -21.33
N LYS A 24 -0.38 13.37 -20.04
CA LYS A 24 -1.53 12.81 -19.31
C LYS A 24 -1.99 11.45 -19.84
N LYS A 25 -1.19 10.79 -20.69
CA LYS A 25 -1.53 9.48 -21.25
C LYS A 25 -1.58 8.43 -20.14
N LYS A 26 -2.74 7.78 -19.99
CA LYS A 26 -2.99 6.70 -19.03
C LYS A 26 -2.85 5.34 -19.73
N THR A 27 -2.00 4.47 -19.19
CA THR A 27 -1.75 3.11 -19.67
C THR A 27 -2.13 2.12 -18.58
N VAL A 28 -2.94 1.11 -18.90
CA VAL A 28 -3.21 -0.01 -17.99
C VAL A 28 -1.96 -0.87 -17.92
N LEU A 29 -1.46 -1.12 -16.71
CA LEU A 29 -0.40 -2.11 -16.50
C LEU A 29 -0.98 -3.48 -16.18
N VAL A 30 -2.00 -3.52 -15.30
CA VAL A 30 -2.74 -4.74 -14.98
C VAL A 30 -4.13 -4.41 -14.43
N ASP A 31 -5.13 -5.19 -14.82
CA ASP A 31 -6.52 -5.06 -14.37
C ASP A 31 -7.21 -6.42 -14.09
N HIS A 32 -6.55 -7.53 -14.42
CA HIS A 32 -7.04 -8.89 -14.19
C HIS A 32 -5.96 -9.80 -13.62
N TYR A 33 -6.40 -10.78 -12.83
CA TYR A 33 -5.62 -11.93 -12.38
C TYR A 33 -6.37 -13.21 -12.70
N MET A 34 -5.75 -14.13 -13.45
CA MET A 34 -6.38 -15.41 -13.85
C MET A 34 -7.79 -15.25 -14.46
N GLY A 35 -7.96 -14.24 -15.33
CA GLY A 35 -9.23 -13.95 -16.01
C GLY A 35 -10.29 -13.22 -15.16
N LYS A 36 -10.03 -13.01 -13.86
CA LYS A 36 -10.92 -12.26 -12.96
C LYS A 36 -10.41 -10.84 -12.78
N ARG A 37 -11.30 -9.86 -12.70
CA ARG A 37 -10.89 -8.47 -12.41
C ARG A 37 -10.34 -8.36 -10.99
N LEU A 38 -9.32 -7.53 -10.81
CA LEU A 38 -8.84 -7.13 -9.47
C LEU A 38 -9.99 -6.54 -8.64
N ASN A 39 -9.89 -6.50 -7.31
CA ASN A 39 -10.85 -5.79 -6.46
C ASN A 39 -10.74 -4.28 -6.74
N THR A 40 -9.97 -3.56 -5.95
CA THR A 40 -9.64 -2.14 -6.12
C THR A 40 -8.27 -1.88 -5.52
N PRO A 41 -7.18 -1.96 -6.31
CA PRO A 41 -5.84 -1.72 -5.80
C PRO A 41 -5.76 -0.40 -5.03
N ASN A 42 -5.12 -0.42 -3.86
CA ASN A 42 -5.21 0.68 -2.90
C ASN A 42 -3.87 1.39 -2.64
N ASP A 43 -2.83 0.67 -2.25
CA ASP A 43 -1.48 1.22 -2.11
C ASP A 43 -0.48 0.39 -2.93
N CYS A 44 0.62 1.00 -3.36
CA CYS A 44 1.65 0.33 -4.13
C CYS A 44 3.06 0.88 -3.86
N VAL A 45 4.06 0.04 -4.09
CA VAL A 45 5.47 0.39 -3.92
C VAL A 45 6.32 -0.31 -4.99
N LEU A 46 7.37 0.37 -5.45
CA LEU A 46 8.38 -0.25 -6.30
C LEU A 46 9.32 -1.11 -5.46
N GLY A 47 9.72 -2.26 -5.98
CA GLY A 47 10.81 -3.07 -5.45
C GLY A 47 12.16 -2.73 -6.10
N PRO A 48 13.26 -3.29 -5.57
CA PRO A 48 14.60 -3.12 -6.12
C PRO A 48 14.79 -3.73 -7.51
N ASP A 49 13.98 -4.73 -7.85
CA ASP A 49 13.99 -5.42 -9.16
C ASP A 49 13.09 -4.75 -10.20
N GLY A 50 12.52 -3.58 -9.89
CA GLY A 50 11.57 -2.88 -10.74
C GLY A 50 10.14 -3.42 -10.69
N SER A 51 9.86 -4.44 -9.86
CA SER A 51 8.50 -4.91 -9.63
C SER A 51 7.63 -3.87 -8.93
N ILE A 52 6.32 -3.92 -9.14
CA ILE A 52 5.34 -3.18 -8.37
C ILE A 52 4.65 -4.14 -7.41
N TYR A 53 4.79 -3.92 -6.12
CA TYR A 53 4.03 -4.62 -5.09
C TYR A 53 2.81 -3.77 -4.73
N PHE A 54 1.64 -4.37 -4.61
CA PHE A 54 0.41 -3.64 -4.28
C PHE A 54 -0.59 -4.46 -3.46
N THR A 55 -1.47 -3.74 -2.79
CA THR A 55 -2.60 -4.31 -2.05
C THR A 55 -3.88 -4.21 -2.86
N ASP A 56 -4.74 -5.23 -2.79
CA ASP A 56 -6.00 -5.28 -3.53
C ASP A 56 -7.23 -5.48 -2.62
N PRO A 57 -7.53 -4.52 -1.72
CA PRO A 57 -8.77 -4.55 -0.94
C PRO A 57 -9.98 -4.13 -1.82
N PRO A 58 -11.22 -4.38 -1.38
CA PRO A 58 -12.43 -4.03 -2.12
C PRO A 58 -12.98 -2.65 -1.74
N TYR A 59 -12.17 -1.74 -1.21
CA TYR A 59 -12.64 -0.47 -0.63
C TYR A 59 -13.42 0.40 -1.60
N GLY A 60 -13.10 0.33 -2.89
CA GLY A 60 -13.78 1.05 -3.95
C GLY A 60 -14.94 0.29 -4.61
N LEU A 61 -15.29 -0.92 -4.17
CA LEU A 61 -16.45 -1.66 -4.67
C LEU A 61 -17.73 -1.27 -3.91
N VAL A 62 -18.87 -1.32 -4.62
CA VAL A 62 -20.20 -1.23 -3.99
C VAL A 62 -20.40 -2.52 -3.19
N ASN A 63 -20.72 -2.40 -1.90
CA ASN A 63 -20.83 -3.53 -0.98
C ASN A 63 -19.55 -4.39 -0.90
N ARG A 64 -18.46 -3.77 -0.45
CA ARG A 64 -17.09 -4.30 -0.23
C ARG A 64 -16.94 -5.81 0.00
N ASN A 65 -17.78 -6.43 0.84
CA ASN A 65 -17.59 -7.81 1.28
C ASN A 65 -18.35 -8.86 0.44
N ALA A 66 -19.39 -8.47 -0.31
CA ALA A 66 -20.27 -9.42 -1.00
C ALA A 66 -21.03 -8.81 -2.20
N GLY A 67 -20.48 -7.75 -2.80
CA GLY A 67 -21.08 -7.12 -3.96
C GLY A 67 -21.02 -8.03 -5.19
N PRO A 68 -22.03 -7.98 -6.08
CA PRO A 68 -22.03 -8.76 -7.33
C PRO A 68 -20.86 -8.41 -8.25
N ASP A 69 -20.23 -7.24 -8.04
CA ASP A 69 -19.13 -6.72 -8.86
C ASP A 69 -17.74 -7.22 -8.40
N ARG A 70 -17.67 -8.11 -7.40
CA ARG A 70 -16.41 -8.63 -6.87
C ARG A 70 -16.08 -10.01 -7.45
N ASP A 71 -15.11 -10.06 -8.36
CA ASP A 71 -14.71 -11.30 -9.04
C ASP A 71 -13.79 -12.18 -8.18
N LEU A 72 -12.85 -11.55 -7.46
CA LEU A 72 -11.93 -12.21 -6.54
C LEU A 72 -12.56 -12.34 -5.15
N ASP A 73 -12.70 -13.56 -4.66
CA ASP A 73 -13.29 -13.88 -3.36
C ASP A 73 -12.35 -13.60 -2.17
N TYR A 74 -11.08 -13.29 -2.44
CA TYR A 74 -10.08 -12.86 -1.45
C TYR A 74 -9.60 -11.43 -1.69
N MET A 75 -8.84 -10.88 -0.73
CA MET A 75 -8.08 -9.63 -0.88
C MET A 75 -6.60 -9.98 -0.90
N GLY A 76 -5.90 -9.55 -1.93
CA GLY A 76 -4.55 -10.02 -2.22
C GLY A 76 -3.45 -9.01 -1.90
N ILE A 77 -2.27 -9.55 -1.64
CA ILE A 77 -0.99 -8.88 -1.84
C ILE A 77 -0.42 -9.40 -3.15
N PHE A 78 -0.19 -8.51 -4.09
CA PHE A 78 0.24 -8.86 -5.44
C PHE A 78 1.60 -8.27 -5.77
N ARG A 79 2.30 -8.92 -6.69
CA ARG A 79 3.51 -8.41 -7.35
C ARG A 79 3.31 -8.45 -8.85
N LEU A 80 3.45 -7.29 -9.49
CA LEU A 80 3.58 -7.16 -10.94
C LEU A 80 5.07 -7.08 -11.27
N ALA A 81 5.61 -8.12 -11.88
CA ALA A 81 7.01 -8.16 -12.29
C ALA A 81 7.27 -7.27 -13.54
N PRO A 82 8.54 -6.92 -13.85
CA PRO A 82 8.87 -6.07 -15.00
C PRO A 82 8.43 -6.62 -16.37
N ASP A 83 8.28 -7.94 -16.48
CA ASP A 83 7.77 -8.62 -17.68
C ASP A 83 6.23 -8.59 -17.79
N ASN A 84 5.56 -7.88 -16.89
CA ASN A 84 4.11 -7.79 -16.72
C ASN A 84 3.43 -9.08 -16.22
N SER A 85 4.18 -10.08 -15.75
CA SER A 85 3.59 -11.21 -15.05
C SER A 85 3.08 -10.78 -13.66
N LEU A 86 1.81 -11.12 -13.38
CA LEU A 86 1.16 -10.82 -12.11
C LEU A 86 1.15 -12.06 -11.22
N HIS A 87 1.66 -11.93 -10.00
CA HIS A 87 1.76 -13.00 -9.02
C HIS A 87 0.98 -12.62 -7.75
N LEU A 88 0.15 -13.53 -7.25
CA LEU A 88 -0.42 -13.45 -5.91
C LEU A 88 0.63 -13.92 -4.90
N LEU A 89 0.97 -13.07 -3.93
CA LEU A 89 1.97 -13.37 -2.90
C LEU A 89 1.35 -13.91 -1.61
N ASP A 90 0.23 -13.33 -1.17
CA ASP A 90 -0.54 -13.80 -0.01
C ASP A 90 -1.97 -13.24 -0.07
N THR A 91 -2.85 -13.77 0.78
CA THR A 91 -4.19 -13.24 1.03
C THR A 91 -4.31 -12.66 2.44
N MET A 92 -5.10 -11.60 2.56
CA MET A 92 -5.27 -10.86 3.82
C MET A 92 -6.72 -10.48 4.04
N THR A 93 -7.06 -10.15 5.30
CA THR A 93 -8.42 -9.77 5.68
C THR A 93 -8.73 -8.33 5.25
N THR A 94 -7.78 -7.42 5.44
CA THR A 94 -7.96 -5.99 5.12
C THR A 94 -6.61 -5.34 4.76
N PRO A 95 -5.97 -5.75 3.64
CA PRO A 95 -4.68 -5.19 3.24
C PRO A 95 -4.83 -3.71 2.85
N ASN A 96 -3.86 -2.88 3.23
CA ASN A 96 -3.91 -1.45 2.92
C ASN A 96 -2.54 -0.90 2.47
N GLY A 97 -1.72 -0.38 3.37
CA GLY A 97 -0.39 0.13 3.07
C GLY A 97 0.60 -0.99 2.79
N ILE A 98 1.59 -0.73 1.93
CA ILE A 98 2.62 -1.71 1.54
C ILE A 98 4.01 -1.07 1.45
N GLY A 99 5.06 -1.84 1.73
CA GLY A 99 6.45 -1.35 1.66
C GLY A 99 7.45 -2.49 1.54
N VAL A 100 8.62 -2.18 0.97
CA VAL A 100 9.74 -3.11 0.79
C VAL A 100 10.95 -2.58 1.54
N SER A 101 11.72 -3.45 2.21
CA SER A 101 12.94 -3.05 2.91
C SER A 101 14.03 -2.56 1.94
N PRO A 102 14.99 -1.73 2.39
CA PRO A 102 16.03 -1.18 1.52
C PRO A 102 16.90 -2.23 0.82
N ASP A 103 17.10 -3.38 1.47
CA ASP A 103 17.85 -4.52 0.95
C ASP A 103 17.01 -5.46 0.07
N GLY A 104 15.71 -5.19 -0.09
CA GLY A 104 14.81 -6.00 -0.89
C GLY A 104 14.40 -7.34 -0.28
N THR A 105 14.76 -7.62 0.97
CA THR A 105 14.56 -8.95 1.58
C THR A 105 13.28 -9.08 2.39
N ARG A 106 12.53 -7.98 2.59
CA ARG A 106 11.29 -7.99 3.37
C ARG A 106 10.19 -7.20 2.68
N LEU A 107 8.98 -7.76 2.72
CA LEU A 107 7.74 -7.09 2.36
C LEU A 107 6.95 -6.80 3.63
N TYR A 108 6.30 -5.64 3.68
CA TYR A 108 5.45 -5.22 4.79
C TYR A 108 4.07 -4.86 4.25
N SER A 109 3.02 -5.20 4.98
CA SER A 109 1.68 -4.69 4.74
C SER A 109 1.00 -4.32 6.05
N SER A 110 0.15 -3.30 6.02
CA SER A 110 -0.82 -3.08 7.10
C SER A 110 -2.06 -3.94 6.88
N ASP A 111 -2.67 -4.34 8.00
CA ASP A 111 -3.92 -5.06 8.12
C ASP A 111 -4.79 -4.38 9.19
N ALA A 112 -5.97 -3.91 8.82
CA ALA A 112 -6.88 -3.24 9.76
C ALA A 112 -7.38 -4.17 10.88
N THR A 113 -7.18 -5.48 10.80
CA THR A 113 -7.55 -6.44 11.86
C THR A 113 -6.37 -6.82 12.76
N THR A 114 -5.19 -7.05 12.20
CA THR A 114 -4.04 -7.61 12.94
C THR A 114 -2.89 -6.63 13.20
N GLY A 115 -2.87 -5.45 12.55
CA GLY A 115 -1.77 -4.50 12.63
C GLY A 115 -0.84 -4.64 11.42
N TRP A 116 0.47 -4.56 11.61
CA TRP A 116 1.44 -4.70 10.51
C TRP A 116 2.03 -6.10 10.49
N VAL A 117 2.06 -6.68 9.30
CA VAL A 117 2.62 -7.99 9.01
C VAL A 117 3.82 -7.86 8.07
N MET A 118 4.70 -8.85 8.10
CA MET A 118 5.86 -8.93 7.22
C MET A 118 6.07 -10.33 6.66
N TRP A 119 6.76 -10.38 5.53
CA TRP A 119 7.23 -11.59 4.85
C TRP A 119 8.70 -11.44 4.52
N ASP A 120 9.39 -12.57 4.37
CA ASP A 120 10.68 -12.60 3.69
C ASP A 120 10.43 -12.60 2.17
N LEU A 121 11.26 -11.85 1.44
CA LEU A 121 11.30 -11.86 -0.02
C LEU A 121 12.55 -12.60 -0.49
N ASP A 122 12.37 -13.54 -1.41
CA ASP A 122 13.49 -14.15 -2.13
C ASP A 122 14.00 -13.22 -3.26
N LYS A 123 15.07 -13.64 -3.93
CA LYS A 123 15.66 -12.87 -5.05
C LYS A 123 14.73 -12.76 -6.26
N GLN A 124 13.71 -13.61 -6.34
CA GLN A 124 12.70 -13.62 -7.37
C GLN A 124 11.48 -12.79 -6.97
N GLY A 125 11.45 -12.18 -5.78
CA GLY A 125 10.34 -11.37 -5.28
C GLY A 125 9.15 -12.18 -4.75
N ASN A 126 9.32 -13.48 -4.48
CA ASN A 126 8.29 -14.30 -3.85
C ASN A 126 8.29 -14.08 -2.34
N ALA A 127 7.09 -14.05 -1.75
CA ALA A 127 6.90 -13.88 -0.32
C ALA A 127 6.82 -15.22 0.41
N SER A 128 7.45 -15.31 1.58
CA SER A 128 7.37 -16.47 2.48
C SER A 128 7.45 -16.04 3.95
N ASN A 129 7.31 -16.98 4.89
CA ASN A 129 7.51 -16.76 6.33
C ASN A 129 6.71 -15.56 6.90
N ARG A 130 5.42 -15.49 6.55
CA ARG A 130 4.50 -14.48 7.10
C ARG A 130 4.57 -14.47 8.62
N ARG A 131 4.74 -13.29 9.19
CA ARG A 131 4.74 -13.08 10.65
C ARG A 131 4.23 -11.70 11.02
N GLN A 132 3.78 -11.57 12.27
CA GLN A 132 3.44 -10.27 12.84
C GLN A 132 4.70 -9.41 12.94
N PHE A 133 4.63 -8.16 12.48
CA PHE A 133 5.67 -7.16 12.71
C PHE A 133 5.34 -6.31 13.93
N VAL A 134 4.19 -5.63 13.92
CA VAL A 134 3.67 -4.85 15.05
C VAL A 134 2.19 -5.16 15.21
N ALA A 135 1.79 -5.62 16.40
CA ALA A 135 0.41 -6.00 16.67
C ALA A 135 -0.50 -4.77 16.88
N ARG A 136 -1.76 -4.87 16.44
CA ARG A 136 -2.76 -3.78 16.52
C ARG A 136 -3.02 -3.27 17.94
N ASN A 137 -2.86 -4.12 18.96
CA ASN A 137 -3.04 -3.73 20.36
C ASN A 137 -1.87 -2.89 20.91
N VAL A 138 -0.71 -2.87 20.22
CA VAL A 138 0.43 -2.02 20.57
C VAL A 138 0.24 -0.61 19.99
N VAL A 139 -0.20 -0.53 18.73
CA VAL A 139 -0.51 0.72 18.04
C VAL A 139 -1.81 0.56 17.26
N MET A 140 -2.79 1.39 17.59
CA MET A 140 -4.11 1.33 16.98
C MET A 140 -4.07 1.81 15.53
N GLY A 141 -4.34 0.89 14.62
CA GLY A 141 -4.54 1.22 13.21
C GLY A 141 -3.47 0.66 12.28
N GLY A 142 -3.28 1.36 11.17
CA GLY A 142 -2.48 0.98 10.01
C GLY A 142 -3.25 1.25 8.73
N ASP A 143 -3.12 2.48 8.22
CA ASP A 143 -3.54 2.83 6.85
C ASP A 143 -2.32 2.62 5.93
N SER A 144 -1.77 3.65 5.29
CA SER A 144 -0.51 3.52 4.55
C SER A 144 0.70 3.21 5.45
N LEU A 145 1.80 2.78 4.82
CA LEU A 145 3.14 2.84 5.41
C LEU A 145 4.18 3.31 4.39
N LYS A 146 5.34 3.76 4.87
CA LYS A 146 6.54 4.01 4.07
C LYS A 146 7.77 3.49 4.78
N ILE A 147 8.76 3.05 4.01
CA ILE A 147 10.06 2.61 4.53
C ILE A 147 11.09 3.68 4.18
N ASP A 148 11.85 4.14 5.18
CA ASP A 148 12.96 5.06 4.93
C ASP A 148 14.24 4.32 4.52
N ALA A 149 15.26 5.06 4.08
CA ALA A 149 16.52 4.47 3.60
C ALA A 149 17.32 3.72 4.70
N ALA A 150 16.98 3.90 5.97
CA ALA A 150 17.56 3.14 7.09
C ALA A 150 16.72 1.90 7.45
N GLY A 151 15.61 1.67 6.75
CA GLY A 151 14.70 0.54 6.97
C GLY A 151 13.65 0.77 8.05
N ASN A 152 13.51 2.00 8.58
CA ASN A 152 12.45 2.28 9.54
C ASN A 152 11.10 2.38 8.83
N MET A 153 10.06 1.86 9.47
CA MET A 153 8.68 1.98 9.01
C MET A 153 8.04 3.24 9.58
N TRP A 154 7.55 4.10 8.69
CA TRP A 154 6.73 5.27 8.99
C TRP A 154 5.28 4.93 8.69
N ALA A 155 4.52 4.68 9.74
CA ALA A 155 3.19 4.11 9.66
C ALA A 155 2.11 5.17 9.91
N ALA A 156 1.15 5.28 8.99
CA ALA A 156 -0.02 6.12 9.16
C ALA A 156 -1.01 5.46 10.14
N THR A 157 -1.43 6.21 11.16
CA THR A 157 -2.28 5.72 12.25
C THR A 157 -3.40 6.70 12.56
N ARG A 158 -4.32 6.29 13.43
CA ARG A 158 -5.43 7.16 13.87
C ARG A 158 -4.94 8.39 14.65
N GLU A 159 -3.80 8.29 15.33
CA GLU A 159 -3.31 9.32 16.24
C GLU A 159 -2.19 10.17 15.61
N GLY A 160 -1.68 9.78 14.44
CA GLY A 160 -0.52 10.42 13.83
C GLY A 160 0.30 9.48 12.95
N VAL A 161 1.59 9.78 12.82
CA VAL A 161 2.58 8.91 12.16
C VAL A 161 3.49 8.30 13.21
N THR A 162 3.49 6.97 13.32
CA THR A 162 4.36 6.24 14.24
C THR A 162 5.57 5.67 13.48
N VAL A 163 6.75 5.78 14.07
CA VAL A 163 8.01 5.30 13.45
C VAL A 163 8.51 4.07 14.20
N PHE A 164 8.75 2.99 13.46
CA PHE A 164 9.28 1.74 13.99
C PHE A 164 10.65 1.41 13.38
N THR A 165 11.57 0.86 14.17
CA THR A 165 12.82 0.26 13.67
C THR A 165 12.53 -0.95 12.76
N PRO A 166 13.50 -1.45 11.98
CA PRO A 166 13.35 -2.72 11.25
C PRO A 166 12.98 -3.93 12.14
N GLY A 167 13.19 -3.83 13.46
CA GLY A 167 12.83 -4.83 14.46
C GLY A 167 11.45 -4.64 15.09
N GLY A 168 10.71 -3.58 14.75
CA GLY A 168 9.35 -3.32 15.25
C GLY A 168 9.31 -2.48 16.52
N GLU A 169 10.44 -1.96 16.99
CA GLU A 169 10.50 -1.06 18.15
C GLU A 169 10.03 0.34 17.77
N ARG A 170 9.12 0.93 18.55
CA ARG A 170 8.66 2.32 18.34
C ARG A 170 9.74 3.31 18.77
N ILE A 171 10.26 4.09 17.81
CA ILE A 171 11.33 5.08 18.03
C ILE A 171 10.89 6.53 17.82
N GLY A 172 9.67 6.76 17.35
CA GLY A 172 9.17 8.11 17.12
C GLY A 172 7.67 8.16 16.91
N PHE A 173 7.11 9.34 17.11
CA PHE A 173 5.71 9.63 16.88
C PHE A 173 5.51 11.10 16.53
N ILE A 174 4.74 11.36 15.47
CA ILE A 174 4.28 12.69 15.08
C ILE A 174 2.78 12.70 15.29
N SER A 175 2.32 13.39 16.33
CA SER A 175 0.89 13.47 16.66
C SER A 175 0.11 14.27 15.62
N SER A 176 -1.16 13.91 15.47
CA SER A 176 -2.15 14.61 14.66
C SER A 176 -3.49 14.62 15.39
N ASP A 177 -4.24 15.70 15.24
CA ASP A 177 -5.61 15.87 15.72
C ASP A 177 -6.64 15.09 14.87
N GLN A 178 -6.23 14.55 13.73
CA GLN A 178 -7.02 13.72 12.83
C GLN A 178 -6.26 12.46 12.43
N GLY A 179 -7.01 11.43 12.04
CA GLY A 179 -6.42 10.21 11.48
C GLY A 179 -5.59 10.49 10.22
N ILE A 180 -4.43 9.85 10.14
CA ILE A 180 -3.55 9.94 8.98
C ILE A 180 -3.86 8.79 8.04
N SER A 181 -4.10 9.10 6.77
CA SER A 181 -4.33 8.09 5.73
C SER A 181 -3.07 7.76 4.94
N ASN A 182 -2.21 8.75 4.69
CA ASN A 182 -0.96 8.54 3.97
C ASN A 182 0.18 9.46 4.43
N CYS A 183 1.43 9.06 4.17
CA CYS A 183 2.59 9.94 4.25
C CYS A 183 3.61 9.60 3.16
N GLU A 184 4.44 10.57 2.78
CA GLU A 184 5.50 10.39 1.77
C GLU A 184 6.65 11.37 1.98
N PHE A 185 7.87 10.91 1.74
CA PHE A 185 9.05 11.78 1.80
C PHE A 185 9.16 12.62 0.53
N GLY A 186 9.26 13.93 0.71
CA GLY A 186 9.59 14.90 -0.33
C GLY A 186 11.10 14.97 -0.58
N ALA A 187 11.46 15.37 -1.80
CA ALA A 187 12.86 15.63 -2.16
C ALA A 187 13.45 16.87 -1.44
N ASP A 188 12.58 17.70 -0.87
CA ASP A 188 12.92 18.90 -0.10
C ASP A 188 13.24 18.62 1.38
N GLY A 189 13.28 17.34 1.79
CA GLY A 189 13.58 16.93 3.16
C GLY A 189 12.41 17.02 4.13
N TYR A 190 11.18 17.19 3.62
CA TYR A 190 9.96 17.13 4.42
C TYR A 190 9.28 15.77 4.27
N LEU A 191 8.65 15.31 5.34
CA LEU A 191 7.60 14.30 5.27
C LEU A 191 6.27 15.01 5.06
N TYR A 192 5.59 14.68 3.97
CA TYR A 192 4.22 15.12 3.68
C TYR A 192 3.22 14.12 4.26
N ILE A 193 2.13 14.61 4.83
CA ILE A 193 1.18 13.80 5.60
C ILE A 193 -0.24 14.17 5.17
N ALA A 194 -1.02 13.20 4.71
CA ALA A 194 -2.44 13.35 4.40
C ALA A 194 -3.28 13.16 5.67
N SER A 195 -3.82 14.27 6.18
CA SER A 195 -4.59 14.37 7.43
C SER A 195 -6.01 14.83 7.10
N SER A 196 -6.87 13.86 6.75
CA SER A 196 -8.26 14.12 6.32
C SER A 196 -8.33 15.18 5.20
N SER A 197 -8.86 16.37 5.49
CA SER A 197 -9.00 17.48 4.54
C SER A 197 -7.74 18.35 4.38
N ARG A 198 -6.61 17.99 5.00
CA ARG A 198 -5.37 18.77 5.01
C ARG A 198 -4.18 17.94 4.53
N VAL A 199 -3.20 18.63 3.93
CA VAL A 199 -1.85 18.12 3.76
C VAL A 199 -0.94 18.87 4.73
N LEU A 200 -0.34 18.14 5.65
CA LEU A 200 0.64 18.66 6.60
C LEU A 200 2.04 18.33 6.10
N ARG A 201 3.06 19.03 6.63
CA ARG A 201 4.44 18.63 6.46
C ARG A 201 5.27 18.88 7.70
N VAL A 202 6.25 18.01 7.94
CA VAL A 202 7.24 18.15 9.01
C VAL A 202 8.62 17.90 8.44
N LYS A 203 9.63 18.65 8.89
CA LYS A 203 11.01 18.44 8.46
C LYS A 203 11.48 17.09 8.99
N ALA A 204 11.91 16.20 8.12
CA ALA A 204 12.37 14.87 8.50
C ALA A 204 13.89 14.79 8.37
N LYS A 205 14.55 14.14 9.33
CA LYS A 205 15.97 13.79 9.23
C LYS A 205 16.20 12.51 8.42
N ALA A 206 15.16 11.67 8.32
CA ALA A 206 15.19 10.44 7.54
C ALA A 206 15.25 10.73 6.03
N LYS A 207 15.87 9.81 5.28
CA LYS A 207 15.98 9.91 3.82
C LYS A 207 14.94 9.01 3.17
N LYS A 208 14.34 9.50 2.08
CA LYS A 208 13.49 8.70 1.20
C LYS A 208 14.25 7.48 0.70
N LEU A 209 13.63 6.30 0.77
CA LEU A 209 14.11 5.12 0.06
C LEU A 209 13.81 5.27 -1.43
N LEU A 210 14.84 5.14 -2.26
CA LEU A 210 14.72 5.15 -3.71
C LEU A 210 15.41 3.90 -4.25
N PHE A 211 14.65 3.02 -4.87
CA PHE A 211 15.22 1.94 -5.66
C PHE A 211 15.71 2.48 -6.99
N LYS A 212 16.98 2.23 -7.31
CA LYS A 212 17.49 2.47 -8.65
C LYS A 212 17.01 1.33 -9.52
N VAL A 213 15.99 1.57 -10.32
CA VAL A 213 15.62 0.65 -11.39
C VAL A 213 16.65 0.84 -12.50
N THR A 214 17.57 -0.10 -12.62
CA THR A 214 18.57 -0.17 -13.71
C THR A 214 17.98 -0.77 -14.97
#